data_AF-A0A945YQD2-F1
#
_entry.id   AF-A0A945YQD2-F1
#
_cell.length_a   1.000
_cell.length_b   1.000
_cell.length_c   1.000
_cell.angle_alpha   90.00
_cell.angle_beta   90.00
_cell.angle_gamma   90.00
#
_symmetry.space_group_name_H-M   'P 1'
#
loop_
_entity.id
_entity.type
_entity.pdbx_description
1 polymer ?
#
loop_
_entity_poly.entity_id
_entity_poly.type
_entity_poly.pdbx_seq_one_letter_code
_entity_poly.pdbx_strand_id
1 'polypeptide(L)' 'SLTDIILMKLLRIKQIEDNQGQTLVSEGLDANYQDIINYSLFALIKLIVEKQDVD' A
#
# COMPACT_ATOMS: atom_id res chain seq x y z
N SER A 1 -6.90 2.47 8.80
CA SER A 1 -6.10 1.28 9.11
C SER A 1 -4.98 1.13 8.08
N LEU A 2 -3.94 0.32 8.34
CA LEU A 2 -2.91 0.04 7.31
C LEU A 2 -3.52 -0.64 6.07
N THR A 3 -4.56 -1.44 6.27
CA THR A 3 -5.37 -2.04 5.21
C THR A 3 -6.02 -0.99 4.31
N ASP A 4 -6.56 0.10 4.88
CA ASP A 4 -7.15 1.19 4.09
C ASP A 4 -6.10 1.91 3.23
N ILE A 5 -4.89 2.09 3.77
CA ILE A 5 -3.78 2.70 3.02
C ILE A 5 -3.36 1.81 1.85
N ILE A 6 -3.24 0.50 2.08
CA ILE A 6 -2.93 -0.48 1.03
C ILE A 6 -4.02 -0.48 -0.04
N LEU A 7 -5.30 -0.46 0.37
CA LEU A 7 -6.43 -0.42 -0.56
C LEU A 7 -6.42 0.86 -1.42
N MET A 8 -6.11 2.01 -0.83
CA MET A 8 -5.98 3.27 -1.58
C MET A 8 -4.85 3.21 -2.62
N LYS A 9 -3.68 2.67 -2.27
CA LYS A 9 -2.56 2.49 -3.22
C LYS A 9 -2.94 1.54 -4.36
N LEU A 10 -3.65 0.46 -4.06
CA LEU A 10 -4.15 -0.48 -5.08
C LEU A 10 -5.16 0.18 -6.03
N LEU A 11 -6.11 0.95 -5.49
CA LEU A 11 -7.06 1.71 -6.31
C LEU A 11 -6.35 2.76 -7.18
N ARG A 12 -5.26 3.35 -6.66
CA ARG A 12 -4.43 4.28 -7.44
C ARG A 12 -3.75 3.59 -8.61
N ILE A 13 -3.15 2.41 -8.41
CA ILE A 13 -2.56 1.60 -9.48
C ILE A 13 -3.60 1.29 -10.56
N LYS A 14 -4.77 0.78 -10.15
CA LYS A 14 -5.86 0.49 -11.08
C LYS A 14 -6.25 1.71 -11.91
N GLN A 15 -6.37 2.88 -11.28
CA GLN A 15 -6.70 4.11 -11.98
C GLN A 15 -5.63 4.51 -13.02
N ILE A 16 -4.35 4.29 -12.71
CA ILE A 16 -3.24 4.57 -13.63
C ILE A 16 -3.31 3.60 -14.82
N GLU A 17 -3.58 2.32 -14.58
CA GLU A 17 -3.76 1.30 -15.62
C GLU A 17 -4.97 1.61 -16.52
N ASP A 18 -6.11 1.96 -15.93
CA ASP A 18 -7.33 2.36 -16.64
C ASP A 18 -7.10 3.60 -17.52
N ASN A 19 -6.21 4.52 -17.08
CA ASN A 19 -5.77 5.68 -17.84
C ASN A 19 -4.63 5.38 -18.83
N GLN A 20 -4.31 4.11 -19.10
CA GLN A 20 -3.24 3.68 -20.01
C GLN A 20 -1.86 4.27 -19.64
N GLY A 21 -1.60 4.42 -18.33
CA GLY A 21 -0.36 5.01 -17.82
C GLY A 21 -0.30 6.54 -17.93
N GLN A 22 -1.34 7.20 -18.44
CA GLN A 22 -1.38 8.67 -18.50
C GLN A 22 -1.69 9.26 -17.12
N THR A 23 -0.72 9.97 -16.56
CA THR A 23 -0.87 10.68 -15.28
C THR A 23 -0.30 12.09 -15.38
N LEU A 24 -1.00 13.09 -14.85
CA LEU A 24 -0.53 14.48 -14.85
C LEU A 24 0.72 14.66 -13.97
N VAL A 25 0.62 14.20 -12.72
CA VAL A 25 1.72 14.13 -11.76
C VAL A 25 1.42 12.92 -10.88
N SER A 26 2.21 11.86 -11.00
CA SER A 26 2.08 10.66 -10.18
C SER A 26 3.44 10.07 -9.90
N GLU A 27 3.63 9.58 -8.69
CA GLU A 27 4.56 8.49 -8.43
C GLU A 27 4.19 7.30 -9.34
N GLY A 28 5.19 6.71 -10.01
CA GLY A 28 4.99 5.63 -10.98
C GLY A 28 4.43 4.36 -10.34
N LEU A 29 4.03 3.39 -11.18
CA LEU A 29 3.45 2.12 -10.71
C LEU A 29 4.40 1.39 -9.74
N ASP A 30 5.69 1.32 -10.06
CA ASP A 30 6.71 0.64 -9.25
C ASP A 30 6.77 1.21 -7.82
N ALA A 31 6.71 2.54 -7.68
CA ALA A 31 6.69 3.20 -6.37
C ALA A 31 5.43 2.83 -5.58
N ASN A 32 4.27 2.79 -6.23
CA ASN A 32 3.02 2.39 -5.56
C ASN A 32 3.05 0.92 -5.12
N TYR A 33 3.63 0.02 -5.92
CA TYR A 33 3.79 -1.38 -5.53
C TYR A 33 4.76 -1.52 -4.35
N GLN A 34 5.88 -0.80 -4.37
CA GLN A 34 6.83 -0.79 -3.25
C GLN A 34 6.17 -0.30 -1.95
N ASP A 35 5.35 0.73 -2.03
CA ASP A 35 4.61 1.24 -0.89
C ASP A 35 3.64 0.21 -0.32
N ILE A 36 2.88 -0.50 -1.17
CA ILE A 36 1.99 -1.59 -0.72
C ILE A 36 2.78 -2.65 0.06
N ILE A 37 3.95 -3.06 -0.44
CA ILE A 37 4.81 -4.04 0.24
C ILE A 37 5.26 -3.50 1.60
N ASN A 38 5.73 -2.25 1.65
CA ASN A 38 6.20 -1.62 2.89
C ASN A 38 5.07 -1.52 3.93
N TYR A 39 3.87 -1.07 3.54
CA TYR A 39 2.73 -0.99 4.45
C TYR A 39 2.26 -2.36 4.92
N SER A 40 2.31 -3.38 4.05
CA SER A 40 1.99 -4.76 4.42
C SER A 40 2.99 -5.29 5.46
N LEU A 41 4.28 -5.03 5.28
CA LEU A 41 5.31 -5.40 6.25
C LEU A 41 5.09 -4.71 7.60
N PHE A 42 4.81 -3.40 7.60
CA PHE A 42 4.50 -2.67 8.83
C PHE A 42 3.23 -3.20 9.52
N ALA A 43 2.22 -3.62 8.75
CA ALA A 43 1.01 -4.23 9.31
C ALA A 43 1.34 -5.55 10.02
N LEU A 44 2.18 -6.39 9.41
CA LEU A 44 2.63 -7.64 10.01
C LEU A 44 3.45 -7.40 11.28
N ILE A 45 4.39 -6.44 11.26
CA ILE A 45 5.18 -6.08 12.46
C ILE A 45 4.24 -5.62 13.58
N LYS A 46 3.29 -4.74 13.27
CA LYS A 46 2.32 -4.23 14.24
C LYS A 46 1.50 -5.36 14.87
N LEU A 47 1.00 -6.30 14.06
CA LEU A 47 0.24 -7.45 14.57
C LEU A 47 1.08 -8.36 15.49
N ILE A 48 2.36 -8.55 15.18
CA ILE A 48 3.27 -9.36 16.00
C ILE A 48 3.54 -8.67 17.34
N VAL A 49 3.83 -7.37 17.32
CA VAL A 49 4.09 -6.58 18.54
C VAL A 49 2.85 -6.53 19.42
N GLU A 50 1.68 -6.23 18.85
CA GLU A 50 0.42 -6.22 19.59
C GLU A 50 0.09 -7.60 20.19
N LYS A 51 0.50 -8.69 19.53
CA LYS A 51 0.32 -10.04 20.09
C LYS A 51 1.26 -10.32 21.27
N GLN A 52 2.48 -9.81 21.25
CA GLN A 52 3.44 -9.98 22.35
C GLN A 52 3.06 -9.22 23.62
N ASP A 53 2.34 -8.10 23.50
CA ASP A 53 1.88 -7.32 24.67
C ASP A 53 0.62 -7.92 25.35
N VAL A 54 0.04 -8.98 24.78
CA VAL A 54 -1.19 -9.64 25.27
C VAL A 54 -0.89 -10.99 25.97
N ASP A 55 0.35 -11.48 25.89
CA ASP A 55 0.87 -12.66 26.60
C ASP A 55 1.61 -12.25 27.89
#